data_AF-X0PAA9-F1
#
_entry.id   AF-X0PAA9-F1
#
_cell.length_a   1.000
_cell.length_b   1.000
_cell.length_c   1.000
_cell.angle_alpha   90.00
_cell.angle_beta   90.00
_cell.angle_gamma   90.00
#
_symmetry.space_group_name_H-M   'P 1'
#
loop_
_entity.id
_entity.type
_entity.pdbx_description
1 polymer ?
#
loop_
_entity_poly.entity_id
_entity_poly.type
_entity_poly.pdbx_seq_one_letter_code
_entity_poly.pdbx_strand_id
1 'polypeptide(L)'
;MQRQNQWVLLMSTSIVSFMSTIDASIVNIAVPKISRDLRIPNNQAEWIVSVYLVLICILLIFFGRLSDQLGRVRLFQIGTIIFVLGSLACGLSVNLPTILAARAVQALGASMTMATNFGIITDIFPLNRHGLALGVNSSFVQVATLPAPVLVA
;
A
#
# COMPACT_ATOMS: atom_id res chain seq x y z
N MET A 1 -11.41 28.72 -5.87
CA MET A 1 -11.49 27.42 -6.59
C MET A 1 -10.47 26.36 -6.12
N GLN A 2 -9.42 26.69 -5.35
CA GLN A 2 -8.40 25.71 -4.94
C GLN A 2 -8.82 24.72 -3.83
N ARG A 3 -9.76 25.08 -2.95
CA ARG A 3 -10.10 24.33 -1.72
C ARG A 3 -10.81 22.98 -1.96
N GLN A 4 -11.53 22.83 -3.07
CA GLN A 4 -12.30 21.62 -3.40
C GLN A 4 -11.40 20.50 -3.94
N ASN A 5 -10.32 20.84 -4.66
CA ASN A 5 -9.32 19.86 -5.11
C ASN A 5 -8.49 19.26 -3.97
N GLN A 6 -8.26 19.99 -2.89
CA GLN A 6 -7.43 19.55 -1.76
C GLN A 6 -8.06 18.36 -1.01
N TRP A 7 -9.37 18.43 -0.78
CA TRP A 7 -10.12 17.35 -0.13
C TRP A 7 -10.32 16.14 -1.05
N VAL A 8 -10.50 16.35 -2.35
CA VAL A 8 -10.59 15.25 -3.33
C VAL A 8 -9.25 14.51 -3.45
N LEU A 9 -8.12 15.23 -3.45
CA LEU A 9 -6.80 14.61 -3.44
C LEU A 9 -6.55 13.84 -2.13
N LEU A 10 -6.92 14.42 -1.00
CA LEU A 10 -6.79 13.77 0.31
C LEU A 10 -7.68 12.51 0.40
N MET A 11 -8.91 12.54 -0.12
CA MET A 11 -9.74 11.34 -0.22
C MET A 11 -9.09 10.29 -1.13
N SER A 12 -8.55 10.68 -2.28
CA SER A 12 -7.91 9.75 -3.22
C SER A 12 -6.70 9.06 -2.59
N THR A 13 -5.84 9.80 -1.88
CA THR A 13 -4.70 9.21 -1.20
C THR A 13 -5.09 8.37 0.00
N SER A 14 -6.16 8.76 0.71
CA SER A 14 -6.71 7.99 1.84
C SER A 14 -7.30 6.65 1.37
N ILE A 15 -8.03 6.64 0.25
CA ILE A 15 -8.63 5.42 -0.33
C ILE A 15 -7.54 4.44 -0.77
N VAL A 16 -6.50 4.92 -1.46
CA VAL A 16 -5.38 4.05 -1.89
C VAL A 16 -4.63 3.48 -0.69
N SER A 17 -4.42 4.30 0.36
CA SER A 17 -3.77 3.83 1.58
C SER A 17 -4.63 2.79 2.31
N PHE A 18 -5.93 3.03 2.42
CA PHE A 18 -6.91 2.11 2.99
C PHE A 18 -6.90 0.76 2.26
N MET A 19 -6.95 0.77 0.92
CA MET A 19 -6.86 -0.45 0.11
C MET A 19 -5.54 -1.18 0.29
N SER A 20 -4.41 -0.46 0.34
CA SER A 20 -3.10 -1.07 0.53
C SER A 20 -2.94 -1.73 1.90
N THR A 21 -3.52 -1.14 2.94
CA THR A 21 -3.51 -1.70 4.30
C THR A 21 -4.38 -2.96 4.38
N ILE A 22 -5.58 -2.94 3.80
CA ILE A 22 -6.45 -4.12 3.75
C ILE A 22 -5.78 -5.29 3.05
N ASP A 23 -5.16 -5.06 1.89
CA ASP A 23 -4.49 -6.13 1.14
C ASP A 23 -3.38 -6.81 1.96
N ALA A 24 -2.52 -6.00 2.60
CA ALA A 24 -1.46 -6.51 3.46
C ALA A 24 -2.00 -7.30 4.65
N SER A 25 -3.09 -6.83 5.28
CA SER A 25 -3.73 -7.51 6.39
C SER A 25 -4.40 -8.83 6.00
N ILE A 26 -5.13 -8.86 4.88
CA ILE A 26 -5.78 -10.08 4.37
C ILE A 26 -4.74 -11.18 4.15
N VAL A 27 -3.60 -10.83 3.56
CA VAL A 27 -2.56 -11.80 3.21
C VAL A 27 -1.91 -12.38 4.45
N ASN A 28 -1.64 -11.54 5.45
CA ASN A 28 -1.07 -11.98 6.72
C ASN A 28 -1.99 -13.02 7.40
N ILE A 29 -3.30 -12.79 7.36
CA ILE A 29 -4.30 -13.75 7.88
C ILE A 29 -4.42 -14.99 6.99
N ALA A 30 -4.25 -14.85 5.68
CA ALA A 30 -4.33 -15.94 4.74
C ALA A 30 -3.07 -16.83 4.73
N VAL A 31 -1.95 -16.44 5.35
CA VAL A 31 -0.68 -17.22 5.36
C VAL A 31 -0.89 -18.69 5.74
N PRO A 32 -1.60 -19.03 6.85
CA PRO A 32 -1.84 -20.43 7.21
C PRO A 32 -2.72 -21.18 6.18
N LYS A 33 -3.66 -20.47 5.55
CA LYS A 33 -4.53 -21.05 4.52
C LYS A 33 -3.76 -21.30 3.22
N ILE A 34 -2.97 -20.32 2.77
CA ILE A 34 -2.06 -20.42 1.62
C ILE A 34 -1.06 -21.56 1.83
N SER A 35 -0.51 -21.68 3.03
CA SER A 35 0.38 -22.77 3.44
C SER A 35 -0.28 -24.15 3.28
N ARG A 36 -1.54 -24.28 3.74
CA ARG A 36 -2.34 -25.51 3.61
C ARG A 36 -2.71 -25.84 2.17
N ASP A 37 -3.11 -24.84 1.39
CA ASP A 37 -3.54 -24.98 0.00
C ASP A 37 -2.35 -25.37 -0.90
N LEU A 38 -1.17 -24.77 -0.68
CA LEU A 38 0.06 -25.07 -1.41
C LEU A 38 0.85 -26.26 -0.84
N ARG A 39 0.44 -26.80 0.32
CA ARG A 39 1.14 -27.88 1.06
C ARG A 39 2.61 -27.56 1.33
N ILE A 40 2.91 -26.29 1.64
CA ILE A 40 4.26 -25.81 1.98
C ILE A 40 4.38 -25.60 3.49
N PRO A 41 5.60 -25.57 4.07
CA PRO A 41 5.76 -25.18 5.47
C PRO A 41 5.41 -23.70 5.70
N ASN A 42 4.84 -23.38 6.86
CA ASN A 42 4.44 -22.01 7.22
C ASN A 42 5.59 -21.00 7.08
N ASN A 43 6.82 -21.39 7.40
CA ASN A 43 8.02 -20.57 7.23
C ASN A 43 8.20 -20.09 5.77
N GLN A 44 7.87 -20.92 4.78
CA GLN A 44 7.92 -20.51 3.37
C GLN A 44 6.77 -19.58 2.99
N ALA A 45 5.59 -19.75 3.59
CA ALA A 45 4.44 -18.87 3.36
C ALA A 45 4.64 -17.48 3.99
N GLU A 46 5.37 -17.37 5.11
CA GLU A 46 5.71 -16.07 5.73
C GLU A 46 6.54 -15.17 4.82
N TRP A 47 7.36 -15.74 3.93
CA TRP A 47 8.12 -14.96 2.95
C TRP A 47 7.24 -14.10 2.05
N ILE A 48 5.97 -14.45 1.85
CA ILE A 48 5.00 -13.64 1.10
C ILE A 48 4.85 -12.25 1.74
N VAL A 49 4.77 -12.20 3.07
CA VAL A 49 4.66 -10.96 3.84
C VAL A 49 6.02 -10.28 3.94
N SER A 50 7.09 -11.04 4.23
CA SER A 50 8.43 -10.49 4.41
C SER A 50 8.97 -9.83 3.14
N VAL A 51 8.83 -10.45 1.97
CA VAL A 51 9.29 -9.86 0.69
C VAL A 51 8.59 -8.54 0.41
N TYR A 52 7.28 -8.49 0.64
CA TYR A 52 6.50 -7.26 0.45
C TYR A 52 7.03 -6.12 1.33
N LEU A 53 7.24 -6.37 2.62
CA LEU A 53 7.75 -5.37 3.57
C LEU A 53 9.19 -4.94 3.28
N VAL A 54 10.08 -5.90 3.02
CA VAL A 54 11.50 -5.64 2.72
C VAL A 54 11.62 -4.77 1.47
N LEU A 55 10.87 -5.10 0.42
CA LEU A 55 10.87 -4.30 -0.81
C LEU A 55 10.35 -2.90 -0.57
N ILE A 56 9.27 -2.72 0.20
CA ILE A 56 8.79 -1.40 0.57
C ILE A 56 9.89 -0.60 1.26
N CYS A 57 10.55 -1.17 2.27
CA CYS A 57 11.61 -0.48 3.02
C CYS A 57 12.75 0.01 2.10
N ILE A 58 13.18 -0.82 1.14
CA ILE A 58 14.27 -0.48 0.22
C ILE A 58 13.83 0.60 -0.79
N LEU A 59 12.61 0.46 -1.32
CA LEU A 59 12.12 1.29 -2.42
C LEU A 59 11.54 2.62 -1.96
N LEU A 60 11.11 2.73 -0.71
CA LEU A 60 10.43 3.92 -0.19
C LEU A 60 11.33 5.16 -0.25
N ILE A 61 12.60 5.04 0.12
CA ILE A 61 13.57 6.14 0.03
C ILE A 61 13.86 6.49 -1.44
N PHE A 62 14.00 5.47 -2.29
CA PHE A 62 14.27 5.63 -3.71
C PHE A 62 13.15 6.39 -4.43
N PHE A 63 11.90 5.93 -4.25
CA PHE A 63 10.74 6.58 -4.84
C PHE A 63 10.41 7.93 -4.19
N GLY A 64 10.76 8.13 -2.92
CA GLY A 64 10.68 9.44 -2.27
C GLY A 64 11.47 10.49 -3.06
N ARG A 65 12.76 10.21 -3.31
CA ARG A 65 13.61 11.11 -4.11
C ARG A 65 13.18 11.22 -5.57
N LEU A 66 12.74 10.11 -6.17
CA LEU A 66 12.25 10.13 -7.55
C LEU A 66 11.00 11.00 -7.69
N SER A 67 10.15 11.04 -6.66
CA SER A 67 8.93 11.84 -6.64
C SER A 67 9.20 13.34 -6.63
N ASP A 68 10.29 13.77 -5.97
CA ASP A 68 10.69 15.16 -5.92
C ASP A 68 11.12 15.68 -7.31
N GLN A 69 11.60 14.78 -8.20
CA GLN A 69 12.01 15.12 -9.57
C GLN A 69 10.88 14.97 -10.60
N LEU A 70 10.13 13.87 -10.57
CA LEU A 70 9.08 13.56 -11.57
C LEU A 70 7.72 14.23 -11.27
N GLY A 71 7.55 14.71 -10.04
CA GLY A 71 6.32 15.25 -9.51
C GLY A 71 5.51 14.19 -8.74
N ARG A 72 5.14 14.53 -7.50
CA ARG A 72 4.51 13.60 -6.55
C ARG A 72 3.19 12.99 -7.06
N VAL A 73 2.34 13.80 -7.69
CA VAL A 73 1.01 13.36 -8.17
C VAL A 73 1.13 12.34 -9.31
N ARG A 74 2.07 12.53 -10.24
CA ARG A 74 2.29 11.58 -11.34
C ARG A 74 2.80 10.25 -10.81
N LEU A 75 3.77 10.30 -9.89
CA LEU A 75 4.33 9.08 -9.32
C LEU A 75 3.29 8.32 -8.47
N PHE A 76 2.41 9.04 -7.77
CA PHE A 76 1.27 8.44 -7.05
C PHE A 76 0.30 7.71 -7.98
N GLN A 77 -0.06 8.31 -9.12
CA GLN A 77 -0.94 7.70 -10.12
C GLN A 77 -0.33 6.43 -10.73
N ILE A 78 0.94 6.49 -11.13
CA ILE A 78 1.66 5.33 -11.67
C ILE A 78 1.75 4.22 -10.61
N GLY A 79 2.09 4.58 -9.37
CA GLY A 79 2.15 3.64 -8.25
C GLY A 79 0.82 2.94 -7.99
N THR A 80 -0.29 3.67 -8.09
CA THR A 80 -1.63 3.11 -7.91
C THR A 80 -1.96 2.09 -9.01
N ILE A 81 -1.63 2.38 -10.27
CA ILE A 81 -1.84 1.44 -11.37
C ILE A 81 -1.01 0.17 -11.15
N ILE A 82 0.27 0.30 -10.81
CA ILE A 82 1.15 -0.83 -10.53
C ILE A 82 0.63 -1.66 -9.36
N PHE A 83 0.16 -0.99 -8.29
CA PHE A 83 -0.41 -1.67 -7.12
C PHE A 83 -1.64 -2.51 -7.49
N VAL A 84 -2.57 -1.95 -8.26
CA VAL A 84 -3.78 -2.65 -8.72
C VAL A 84 -3.43 -3.84 -9.59
N LEU A 85 -2.49 -3.69 -10.52
CA LEU A 85 -2.00 -4.79 -11.36
C LEU A 85 -1.32 -5.90 -10.52
N GLY A 86 -0.52 -5.51 -9.53
CA GLY A 86 0.09 -6.44 -8.59
C GLY A 86 -0.92 -7.21 -7.74
N SER A 87 -1.98 -6.53 -7.26
CA SER A 87 -3.05 -7.17 -6.50
C SER A 87 -3.87 -8.15 -7.36
N LEU A 88 -4.17 -7.77 -8.61
CA LEU A 88 -4.77 -8.67 -9.60
C LEU A 88 -3.89 -9.90 -9.88
N ALA A 89 -2.59 -9.70 -10.05
CA ALA A 89 -1.63 -10.80 -10.24
C ALA A 89 -1.56 -11.72 -9.01
N CYS A 90 -1.64 -11.17 -7.79
CA CYS A 90 -1.71 -11.94 -6.56
C CYS A 90 -2.98 -12.82 -6.53
N GLY A 91 -4.13 -12.30 -6.95
CA GLY A 91 -5.39 -13.06 -7.02
C GLY A 91 -5.40 -14.20 -8.05
N LEU A 92 -4.59 -14.09 -9.11
CA LEU A 92 -4.46 -15.11 -10.16
C LEU A 92 -3.31 -16.11 -9.92
N SER A 93 -2.51 -15.89 -8.89
CA SER A 93 -1.31 -16.70 -8.64
C SER A 93 -1.64 -18.08 -8.08
N VAL A 94 -1.00 -19.12 -8.63
CA VAL A 94 -1.30 -20.52 -8.29
C VAL A 94 -0.18 -21.18 -7.47
N ASN A 95 1.05 -20.64 -7.53
CA ASN A 95 2.23 -21.21 -6.87
C ASN A 95 2.98 -20.16 -6.02
N LEU A 96 3.76 -20.61 -5.03
CA LEU A 96 4.53 -19.72 -4.15
C LEU A 96 5.44 -18.72 -4.90
N PRO A 97 6.23 -19.13 -5.93
CA PRO A 97 7.08 -18.19 -6.67
C PRO A 97 6.29 -17.12 -7.42
N THR A 98 5.11 -17.49 -7.97
CA THR A 98 4.24 -16.54 -8.66
C THR A 98 3.62 -15.53 -7.69
N ILE A 99 3.24 -15.98 -6.49
CA ILE A 99 2.76 -15.09 -5.42
C ILE A 99 3.87 -14.12 -4.99
N LEU A 100 5.10 -14.61 -4.80
CA LEU A 100 6.25 -13.76 -4.44
C LEU A 100 6.56 -12.71 -5.52
N ALA A 101 6.52 -13.10 -6.80
CA ALA A 101 6.71 -12.17 -7.91
C ALA A 101 5.59 -11.11 -7.97
N ALA A 102 4.34 -11.53 -7.82
CA ALA A 102 3.20 -10.61 -7.78
C ALA A 102 3.30 -9.64 -6.59
N ARG A 103 3.72 -10.14 -5.41
CA ARG A 103 4.00 -9.32 -4.22
C ARG A 103 5.11 -8.31 -4.46
N ALA A 104 6.14 -8.68 -5.21
CA ALA A 104 7.22 -7.76 -5.55
C ALA A 104 6.72 -6.61 -6.44
N VAL A 105 5.90 -6.91 -7.45
CA VAL A 105 5.23 -5.90 -8.29
C VAL A 105 4.32 -5.02 -7.45
N GLN A 106 3.56 -5.61 -6.54
CA GLN A 106 2.66 -4.88 -5.66
C GLN A 106 3.42 -3.96 -4.69
N ALA A 107 4.55 -4.41 -4.15
CA ALA A 107 5.42 -3.62 -3.28
C ALA A 107 6.03 -2.41 -4.01
N LEU A 108 6.33 -2.53 -5.32
CA LEU A 108 6.73 -1.38 -6.14
C LEU A 108 5.62 -0.32 -6.18
N GLY A 109 4.38 -0.72 -6.46
CA GLY A 109 3.25 0.21 -6.47
C GLY A 109 2.98 0.85 -5.10
N ALA A 110 3.01 0.04 -4.04
CA ALA A 110 2.77 0.49 -2.67
C ALA A 110 3.86 1.46 -2.17
N SER A 111 5.13 1.20 -2.47
CA SER A 111 6.23 2.09 -2.07
C SER A 111 6.16 3.45 -2.78
N MET A 112 5.77 3.48 -4.06
CA MET A 112 5.54 4.73 -4.79
C MET A 112 4.41 5.56 -4.18
N THR A 113 3.29 4.93 -3.84
CA THR A 113 2.15 5.64 -3.24
C THR A 113 2.46 6.10 -1.82
N MET A 114 3.10 5.27 -0.98
CA MET A 114 3.51 5.65 0.38
C MET A 114 4.51 6.80 0.38
N ALA A 115 5.53 6.75 -0.49
CA ALA A 115 6.55 7.79 -0.58
C ALA A 115 5.98 9.15 -1.01
N THR A 116 4.92 9.14 -1.84
CA THR A 116 4.30 10.36 -2.37
C THR A 116 3.16 10.88 -1.51
N ASN A 117 2.44 10.01 -0.78
CA ASN A 117 1.25 10.37 -0.02
C ASN A 117 1.55 11.48 1.02
N PHE A 118 2.59 11.30 1.84
CA PHE A 118 3.00 12.30 2.83
C PHE A 118 3.37 13.63 2.18
N GLY A 119 4.16 13.60 1.10
CA GLY A 119 4.58 14.80 0.39
C GLY A 119 3.42 15.56 -0.25
N ILE A 120 2.44 14.86 -0.82
CA ILE A 120 1.23 15.47 -1.40
C ILE A 120 0.42 16.18 -0.31
N ILE A 121 0.25 15.56 0.86
CA ILE A 121 -0.50 16.16 1.97
C ILE A 121 0.20 17.44 2.47
N THR A 122 1.53 17.41 2.61
CA THR A 122 2.30 18.59 3.06
C THR A 122 2.41 19.70 2.02
N ASP A 123 2.34 19.39 0.72
CA ASP A 123 2.33 20.41 -0.33
C ASP A 123 0.98 21.14 -0.43
N ILE A 124 -0.10 20.48 0.01
CA ILE A 124 -1.47 20.98 -0.14
C ILE A 124 -1.95 21.74 1.10
N PHE A 125 -1.58 21.30 2.30
CA PHE A 125 -2.04 21.91 3.55
C PHE A 125 -1.02 22.92 4.08
N PRO A 126 -1.46 24.04 4.69
CA PRO A 126 -0.54 24.94 5.37
C PRO A 126 0.07 24.27 6.61
N LEU A 127 1.28 24.68 7.02
CA LEU A 127 2.04 24.09 8.14
C LEU A 127 1.21 23.88 9.41
N ASN A 128 0.35 24.86 9.76
CA ASN A 128 -0.53 24.79 10.94
C ASN A 128 -1.64 23.71 10.87
N ARG A 129 -1.80 23.02 9.73
CA ARG A 129 -2.79 21.96 9.52
C ARG A 129 -2.19 20.62 9.11
N HIS A 130 -0.86 20.50 9.00
CA HIS A 130 -0.20 19.24 8.66
C HIS A 130 -0.58 18.12 9.63
N GLY A 131 -0.52 18.37 10.94
CA GLY A 131 -0.85 17.37 11.95
C GLY A 131 -2.30 16.87 11.84
N LEU A 132 -3.24 17.75 11.52
CA LEU A 132 -4.66 17.38 11.35
C LEU A 132 -4.88 16.59 10.06
N ALA A 133 -4.25 16.99 8.94
CA ALA A 133 -4.38 16.28 7.67
C ALA A 133 -3.70 14.90 7.68
N LEU A 134 -2.50 14.81 8.27
CA LEU A 134 -1.81 13.54 8.50
C LEU A 134 -2.56 12.65 9.50
N GLY A 135 -3.15 13.26 10.53
CA GLY A 135 -4.01 12.57 11.49
C GLY A 135 -5.21 11.92 10.83
N VAL A 136 -5.93 12.64 9.97
CA VAL A 136 -7.08 12.11 9.21
C VAL A 136 -6.66 10.95 8.31
N ASN A 137 -5.58 11.09 7.53
CA ASN A 137 -5.07 10.00 6.69
C ASN A 137 -4.69 8.77 7.52
N SER A 138 -4.06 8.98 8.68
CA SER A 138 -3.71 7.90 9.62
C SER A 138 -4.94 7.25 10.23
N SER A 139 -5.99 8.01 10.54
CA SER A 139 -7.26 7.47 11.02
C SER A 139 -7.91 6.56 9.98
N PHE A 140 -7.89 6.93 8.70
CA PHE A 140 -8.37 6.06 7.62
C PHE A 140 -7.60 4.75 7.55
N VAL A 141 -6.27 4.80 7.64
CA VAL A 141 -5.41 3.60 7.66
C VAL A 141 -5.72 2.71 8.87
N GLN A 142 -5.91 3.29 10.06
CA GLN A 142 -6.24 2.53 11.28
C GLN A 142 -7.62 1.87 11.19
N VAL A 143 -8.61 2.56 10.61
CA VAL A 143 -9.93 1.98 10.31
C VAL A 143 -9.81 0.84 9.29
N ALA A 144 -8.86 0.88 8.36
CA ALA A 144 -8.58 -0.20 7.41
C ALA A 144 -8.02 -1.46 8.10
N THR A 145 -7.23 -1.28 9.15
CA THR A 145 -6.64 -2.38 9.93
C THR A 145 -7.65 -3.06 10.86
N LEU A 146 -8.66 -2.34 11.33
CA LEU A 146 -9.69 -2.82 12.28
C LEU A 146 -10.55 -4.01 11.79
N PRO A 147 -11.03 -4.09 10.53
CA PRO A 147 -11.88 -5.19 10.08
C PRO A 147 -11.13 -6.48 9.76
N ALA A 148 -9.79 -6.49 9.71
CA ALA A 148 -9.04 -7.68 9.30
C ALA A 148 -9.30 -8.90 10.20
N PRO A 149 -9.34 -8.79 11.54
CA PRO A 149 -9.70 -9.92 12.40
C PRO A 149 -11.20 -10.24 12.38
N VAL A 150 -12.07 -9.26 12.11
CA VAL A 150 -13.54 -9.35 12.29
C VAL A 150 -14.22 -10.01 11.08
N LEU A 151 -13.69 -9.85 9.86
CA LEU A 151 -14.24 -10.46 8.65
C LEU A 151 -14.03 -11.99 8.58
N VAL A 152 -13.27 -12.59 9.50
CA VAL A 152 -12.86 -14.00 9.48
C VAL A 152 -13.23 -14.74 10.78
N ALA A 153 -13.86 -14.06 11.74
CA ALA A 153 -14.46 -14.68 12.94
C ALA A 153 -15.88 -15.14 12.64
#